data_AF-A0A2J8RY64-F1
#
_entry.id   AF-A0A2J8RY64-F1
#
_cell.length_a   1.000
_cell.length_b   1.000
_cell.length_c   1.000
_cell.angle_alpha   90.00
_cell.angle_beta   90.00
_cell.angle_gamma   90.00
#
_symmetry.space_group_name_H-M   'P 1'
#
loop_
_entity.id
_entity.type
_entity.pdbx_description
1 polymer ?
#
loop_
_entity_poly.entity_id
_entity_poly.type
_entity_poly.pdbx_seq_one_letter_code
_entity_poly.pdbx_strand_id
1 'polypeptide(L)'
;MVLRSLVEYSQDVLAHPVSEEHLPDVSLIGEFSDPAELGKLLQLVLGCAISCEKKQDHIQRIMTLEESVQHVVMEAIQELMTKDTPDSLSPETYGNFDSQSRRYYFLSEEAEEGDELQQRCLDLERQLMLLSEEKQSLAQENAVLRERVGRPEGEGTPGLTAKKLLLLQSQLEQLQEENFRLESGREDERLRCAELEREVAELQHRNQALTSLAQEAQALKDEMDE
;
A
#
# COMPACT_ATOMS: atom_id res chain seq x y z
N MET A 1 2.37 -53.25 1.67
CA MET A 1 1.62 -54.24 0.85
C MET A 1 1.32 -53.68 -0.53
N VAL A 2 0.77 -52.46 -0.65
CA VAL A 2 0.46 -51.81 -1.94
C VAL A 2 1.68 -51.66 -2.86
N LEU A 3 2.80 -51.08 -2.37
CA LEU A 3 4.00 -50.89 -3.19
C LEU A 3 4.51 -52.20 -3.81
N ARG A 4 4.59 -53.26 -3.00
CA ARG A 4 5.07 -54.57 -3.44
C ARG A 4 4.20 -55.14 -4.58
N SER A 5 2.88 -55.12 -4.41
CA SER A 5 1.96 -55.57 -5.46
C SER A 5 2.04 -54.72 -6.73
N LEU A 6 2.36 -53.44 -6.60
CA LEU A 6 2.46 -52.51 -7.73
C LEU A 6 3.76 -52.70 -8.52
N VAL A 7 4.87 -52.95 -7.83
CA VAL A 7 6.17 -53.31 -8.42
C VAL A 7 6.10 -54.68 -9.10
N GLU A 8 5.47 -55.67 -8.44
CA GLU A 8 5.19 -56.98 -9.03
C GLU A 8 4.33 -56.83 -10.29
N TYR A 9 3.27 -56.00 -10.27
CA TYR A 9 2.46 -55.74 -11.46
C TYR A 9 3.23 -55.06 -12.60
N SER A 10 4.08 -54.06 -12.30
CA SER A 10 4.88 -53.38 -13.32
C SER A 10 5.90 -54.31 -13.98
N GLN A 11 6.53 -55.19 -13.21
CA GLN A 11 7.55 -56.11 -13.71
C GLN A 11 6.91 -57.30 -14.43
N ASP A 12 5.91 -57.95 -13.82
CA ASP A 12 5.36 -59.22 -14.32
C ASP A 12 4.29 -59.04 -15.40
N VAL A 13 3.51 -57.95 -15.33
CA VAL A 13 2.37 -57.72 -16.25
C VAL A 13 2.70 -56.68 -17.31
N LEU A 14 3.34 -55.57 -16.93
CA LEU A 14 3.65 -54.48 -17.85
C LEU A 14 5.03 -54.62 -18.54
N ALA A 15 5.82 -55.60 -18.11
CA ALA A 15 7.18 -55.87 -18.60
C ALA A 15 8.09 -54.62 -18.59
N HIS A 16 7.83 -53.66 -17.70
CA HIS A 16 8.62 -52.45 -17.53
C HIS A 16 9.35 -52.52 -16.19
N PRO A 17 10.68 -52.70 -16.18
CA PRO A 17 11.45 -52.72 -14.95
C PRO A 17 11.49 -51.31 -14.34
N VAL A 18 10.94 -51.16 -13.14
CA VAL A 18 11.02 -49.90 -12.39
C VAL A 18 12.43 -49.74 -11.84
N SER A 19 13.10 -48.64 -12.18
CA SER A 19 14.43 -48.29 -11.64
C SER A 19 14.37 -48.06 -10.12
N GLU A 20 15.43 -48.45 -9.40
CA GLU A 20 15.54 -48.25 -7.94
C GLU A 20 15.38 -46.78 -7.50
N GLU A 21 15.71 -45.84 -8.38
CA GLU A 21 15.56 -44.40 -8.15
C GLU A 21 14.11 -43.92 -8.04
N HIS A 22 13.18 -44.61 -8.72
CA HIS A 22 11.75 -44.32 -8.70
C HIS A 22 10.98 -45.15 -7.67
N LEU A 23 11.68 -45.96 -6.86
CA LEU A 23 11.06 -46.76 -5.82
C LEU A 23 10.81 -45.87 -4.59
N PRO A 24 9.55 -45.66 -4.17
CA PRO A 24 9.24 -44.81 -3.03
C PRO A 24 9.61 -45.49 -1.69
N ASP A 25 10.16 -44.72 -0.76
CA ASP A 25 10.41 -45.17 0.62
C ASP A 25 9.13 -45.05 1.46
N VAL A 26 8.49 -46.19 1.69
CA VAL A 26 7.24 -46.29 2.46
C VAL A 26 7.43 -45.90 3.93
N SER A 27 8.64 -46.00 4.47
CA SER A 27 8.96 -45.61 5.85
C SER A 27 8.91 -44.09 5.99
N LEU A 28 9.49 -43.36 5.03
CA LEU A 28 9.46 -41.89 4.99
C LEU A 28 8.05 -41.35 4.78
N ILE A 29 7.23 -42.01 3.96
CA ILE A 29 5.82 -41.66 3.78
C ILE A 29 5.05 -41.85 5.10
N GLY A 30 5.24 -42.98 5.77
CA GLY A 30 4.48 -43.35 6.97
C GLY A 30 4.87 -42.57 8.22
N GLU A 31 6.17 -42.29 8.40
CA GLU A 31 6.70 -41.65 9.60
C GLU A 31 6.80 -40.12 9.49
N PHE A 32 7.13 -39.60 8.30
CA PHE A 32 7.42 -38.18 8.09
C PHE A 32 6.42 -37.47 7.16
N SER A 33 5.47 -38.20 6.57
CA SER A 33 4.54 -37.65 5.56
C SER A 33 5.28 -36.91 4.45
N ASP A 34 6.42 -37.45 4.00
CA ASP A 34 7.26 -36.82 2.99
C ASP A 34 6.52 -36.70 1.64
N PRO A 35 6.26 -35.47 1.15
CA PRO A 35 5.54 -35.25 -0.10
C PRO A 35 6.32 -35.75 -1.33
N ALA A 36 7.66 -35.81 -1.29
CA ALA A 36 8.47 -36.27 -2.42
C ALA A 36 8.33 -37.79 -2.60
N GLU A 37 8.42 -38.56 -1.50
CA GLU A 37 8.25 -40.01 -1.54
C GLU A 37 6.81 -40.41 -1.85
N LEU A 38 5.83 -39.64 -1.37
CA LEU A 38 4.44 -39.82 -1.78
C LEU A 38 4.25 -39.52 -3.27
N GLY A 39 4.93 -38.51 -3.80
CA GLY A 39 4.96 -38.18 -5.23
C GLY A 39 5.44 -39.34 -6.09
N LYS A 40 6.58 -39.97 -5.72
CA LYS A 40 7.12 -41.16 -6.39
C LYS A 40 6.13 -42.33 -6.40
N LEU A 41 5.43 -42.57 -5.28
CA LEU A 41 4.42 -43.61 -5.21
C LEU A 41 3.24 -43.34 -6.15
N LEU A 42 2.76 -42.10 -6.20
CA LEU A 42 1.68 -41.69 -7.11
C LEU A 42 2.10 -41.75 -8.58
N GLN A 43 3.34 -41.35 -8.88
CA GLN A 43 3.93 -41.43 -10.21
C GLN A 43 3.99 -42.88 -10.68
N LEU A 44 4.42 -43.81 -9.82
CA LEU A 44 4.44 -45.24 -10.16
C LEU A 44 3.03 -45.81 -10.42
N VAL A 45 2.03 -45.41 -9.61
CA VAL A 45 0.61 -45.77 -9.84
C VAL A 45 0.13 -45.23 -11.19
N LEU A 46 0.46 -43.98 -11.51
CA LEU A 46 0.11 -43.34 -12.78
C LEU A 46 0.75 -44.08 -13.96
N GLY A 47 2.05 -44.39 -13.86
CA GLY A 47 2.78 -45.20 -14.85
C GLY A 47 2.13 -46.56 -15.09
N CYS A 48 1.66 -47.22 -14.03
CA CYS A 48 0.90 -48.46 -14.18
C CYS A 48 -0.46 -48.24 -14.86
N ALA A 49 -1.16 -47.16 -14.53
CA ALA A 49 -2.48 -46.85 -15.08
C ALA A 49 -2.44 -46.52 -16.59
N ILE A 50 -1.37 -45.89 -17.08
CA ILE A 50 -1.19 -45.57 -18.51
C ILE A 50 -0.57 -46.72 -19.33
N SER A 51 -0.04 -47.74 -18.66
CA SER A 51 0.55 -48.91 -19.32
C SER A 51 -0.34 -50.15 -19.29
N CYS A 52 -1.42 -50.15 -18.49
CA CYS A 52 -2.35 -51.28 -18.41
C CYS A 52 -3.26 -51.43 -19.65
N GLU A 53 -4.03 -52.52 -19.71
CA GLU A 53 -4.96 -52.80 -20.81
C GLU A 53 -6.02 -51.69 -21.00
N LYS A 54 -6.43 -51.04 -19.90
CA LYS A 54 -7.41 -49.95 -19.89
C LYS A 54 -6.78 -48.57 -19.99
N LYS A 55 -5.52 -48.47 -20.45
CA LYS A 55 -4.80 -47.20 -20.56
C LYS A 55 -5.58 -46.10 -21.29
N GLN A 56 -6.36 -46.45 -22.31
CA GLN A 56 -7.16 -45.47 -23.06
C GLN A 56 -8.21 -44.78 -22.19
N ASP A 57 -8.88 -45.50 -21.29
CA ASP A 57 -9.86 -44.93 -20.36
C ASP A 57 -9.20 -43.98 -19.35
N HIS A 58 -7.99 -44.33 -18.91
CA HIS A 58 -7.21 -43.50 -17.98
C HIS A 58 -6.67 -42.24 -18.65
N ILE A 59 -6.11 -42.35 -19.86
CA ILE A 59 -5.64 -41.21 -20.67
C ILE A 59 -6.79 -40.26 -20.98
N GLN A 60 -7.96 -40.78 -21.39
CA GLN A 60 -9.13 -39.93 -21.66
C GLN A 60 -9.57 -39.15 -20.41
N ARG A 61 -9.54 -39.77 -19.22
CA ARG A 61 -9.83 -39.06 -17.96
C ARG A 61 -8.81 -37.97 -17.67
N ILE A 62 -7.52 -38.21 -17.92
CA ILE A 62 -6.47 -37.20 -17.76
C ILE A 62 -6.75 -35.99 -18.67
N MET A 63 -7.16 -36.23 -19.91
CA MET A 63 -7.51 -35.16 -20.87
C MET A 63 -8.74 -34.33 -20.46
N THR A 64 -9.54 -34.77 -19.48
CA THR A 64 -10.66 -33.98 -18.93
C THR A 64 -10.27 -33.09 -17.74
N LEU A 65 -9.02 -33.22 -17.25
CA LEU A 65 -8.50 -32.38 -16.16
C LEU A 65 -8.12 -30.99 -16.67
N GLU A 66 -7.80 -30.08 -15.75
CA GLU A 66 -7.26 -28.76 -16.08
C GLU A 66 -5.90 -28.86 -16.79
N GLU A 67 -5.62 -27.95 -17.73
CA GLU A 67 -4.41 -27.95 -18.56
C GLU A 67 -3.12 -27.96 -17.71
N SER A 68 -3.08 -27.17 -16.63
CA SER A 68 -1.97 -27.15 -15.67
C SER A 68 -1.69 -28.52 -15.05
N VAL A 69 -2.74 -29.29 -14.75
CA VAL A 69 -2.64 -30.64 -14.19
C VAL A 69 -2.22 -31.65 -15.25
N GLN A 70 -2.71 -31.49 -16.49
CA GLN A 70 -2.32 -32.34 -17.61
C GLN A 70 -0.82 -32.26 -17.89
N HIS A 71 -0.24 -31.04 -17.86
CA HIS A 71 1.20 -30.83 -18.04
C HIS A 71 2.03 -31.56 -16.97
N VAL A 72 1.69 -31.41 -15.68
CA VAL A 72 2.38 -32.10 -14.58
C VAL A 72 2.29 -33.62 -14.72
N VAL A 73 1.12 -34.14 -15.09
CA VAL A 73 0.91 -35.58 -15.32
C VAL A 73 1.73 -36.08 -16.51
N MET A 74 1.83 -35.29 -17.58
CA MET A 74 2.61 -35.63 -18.77
C MET A 74 4.11 -35.65 -18.49
N GLU A 75 4.64 -34.67 -17.75
CA GLU A 75 6.04 -34.64 -17.30
C GLU A 75 6.37 -35.88 -16.44
N ALA A 76 5.51 -36.21 -15.49
CA ALA A 76 5.68 -37.39 -14.63
C ALA A 76 5.69 -38.71 -15.42
N ILE A 77 4.93 -38.80 -16.51
CA ILE A 77 4.92 -39.95 -17.43
C ILE A 77 6.21 -40.01 -18.25
N GLN A 78 6.67 -38.87 -18.77
CA GLN A 78 7.89 -38.80 -19.59
C GLN A 78 9.13 -39.16 -18.77
N GLU A 79 9.22 -38.70 -17.53
CA GLU A 79 10.30 -39.05 -16.61
C GLU A 79 10.40 -40.57 -16.38
N LEU A 80 9.26 -41.27 -16.30
CA LEU A 80 9.21 -42.72 -16.16
C LEU A 80 9.64 -43.48 -17.42
N MET A 81 9.35 -42.95 -18.62
CA MET A 81 9.52 -43.67 -19.89
C MET A 81 10.84 -43.40 -20.61
N THR A 82 11.58 -42.34 -20.25
CA THR A 82 12.75 -41.86 -21.02
C THR A 82 14.05 -42.62 -20.75
N LYS A 83 14.09 -43.58 -19.82
CA LYS A 83 15.34 -44.29 -19.44
C LYS A 83 15.56 -45.67 -20.09
N ASP A 84 14.62 -46.19 -20.88
CA ASP A 84 14.71 -47.55 -21.47
C ASP A 84 15.42 -47.67 -22.84
N THR A 85 16.10 -46.63 -23.33
CA THR A 85 16.97 -46.78 -24.52
C THR A 85 18.32 -46.10 -24.35
N PRO A 86 19.37 -46.85 -23.96
CA PRO A 86 20.74 -46.45 -24.27
C PRO A 86 21.02 -46.83 -25.73
N ASP A 87 21.31 -45.83 -26.57
CA ASP A 87 21.94 -45.93 -27.89
C ASP A 87 21.46 -47.03 -28.87
N SER A 88 20.67 -46.62 -29.87
CA SER A 88 20.77 -47.21 -31.20
C SER A 88 20.76 -46.12 -32.26
N LEU A 89 21.94 -45.55 -32.48
CA LEU A 89 22.31 -44.97 -33.75
C LEU A 89 22.58 -46.11 -34.74
N SER A 90 21.58 -46.51 -35.52
CA SER A 90 21.76 -47.26 -36.76
C SER A 90 21.23 -46.46 -37.97
N PRO A 91 21.80 -46.68 -39.16
CA PRO A 91 21.83 -45.69 -40.23
C PRO A 91 20.72 -45.92 -41.27
N GLU A 92 19.58 -45.25 -41.14
CA GLU A 92 18.63 -45.08 -42.24
C GLU A 92 18.53 -43.60 -42.67
N THR A 93 19.46 -43.23 -43.55
CA THR A 93 19.63 -41.94 -44.24
C THR A 93 18.47 -41.54 -45.18
N TYR A 94 17.22 -41.94 -44.92
CA TYR A 94 16.07 -41.53 -45.73
C TYR A 94 14.89 -40.92 -44.96
N GLY A 95 14.86 -41.06 -43.62
CA GLY A 95 13.95 -40.30 -42.74
C GLY A 95 14.62 -39.11 -42.02
N ASN A 96 15.96 -39.03 -42.09
CA ASN A 96 16.77 -38.14 -41.26
C ASN A 96 16.55 -36.64 -41.52
N PHE A 97 16.10 -36.26 -42.72
CA PHE A 97 15.89 -34.85 -43.04
C PHE A 97 14.74 -34.25 -42.23
N ASP A 98 13.61 -34.97 -42.08
CA ASP A 98 12.46 -34.47 -41.30
C ASP A 98 12.78 -34.39 -39.80
N SER A 99 13.50 -35.37 -39.27
CA SER A 99 13.96 -35.37 -37.88
C SER A 99 15.06 -34.35 -37.59
N GLN A 100 16.00 -34.12 -38.52
CA GLN A 100 16.99 -33.04 -38.40
C GLN A 100 16.36 -31.66 -38.54
N SER A 101 15.39 -31.49 -39.45
CA SER A 101 14.64 -30.26 -39.61
C SER A 101 13.79 -29.95 -38.38
N ARG A 102 13.10 -30.94 -37.79
CA ARG A 102 12.36 -30.78 -36.53
C ARG A 102 13.28 -30.43 -35.36
N ARG A 103 14.43 -31.10 -35.26
CA ARG A 103 15.43 -30.80 -34.22
C ARG A 103 16.00 -29.39 -34.36
N TYR A 104 16.24 -28.93 -35.58
CA TYR A 104 16.71 -27.57 -35.84
C TYR A 104 15.63 -26.53 -35.52
N TYR A 105 14.36 -26.82 -35.83
CA TYR A 105 13.23 -25.95 -35.49
C TYR A 105 13.07 -25.82 -33.97
N PHE A 106 13.11 -26.93 -33.25
CA PHE A 106 13.02 -26.94 -31.78
C PHE A 106 14.20 -26.21 -31.12
N LEU A 107 15.43 -26.44 -31.58
CA LEU A 107 16.61 -25.71 -31.10
C LEU A 107 16.57 -24.22 -31.44
N SER A 108 15.92 -23.84 -32.56
CA SER A 108 15.72 -22.44 -32.94
C SER A 108 14.66 -21.79 -32.06
N GLU A 109 13.58 -22.49 -31.74
CA GLU A 109 12.51 -22.03 -30.86
C GLU A 109 13.04 -21.88 -29.43
N GLU A 110 13.77 -22.87 -28.90
CA GLU A 110 14.46 -22.76 -27.59
C GLU A 110 15.48 -21.61 -27.55
N ALA A 111 16.18 -21.36 -28.66
CA ALA A 111 17.11 -20.23 -28.76
C ALA A 111 16.39 -18.88 -28.79
N GLU A 112 15.27 -18.77 -29.53
CA GLU A 112 14.44 -17.57 -29.55
C GLU A 112 13.78 -17.32 -28.19
N GLU A 113 13.24 -18.34 -27.53
CA GLU A 113 12.71 -18.25 -26.16
C GLU A 113 13.79 -17.83 -25.16
N GLY A 114 15.01 -18.35 -25.31
CA GLY A 114 16.18 -17.95 -24.52
C GLY A 114 16.54 -16.48 -24.71
N ASP A 115 16.54 -16.00 -25.97
CA ASP A 115 16.81 -14.60 -26.31
C ASP A 115 15.70 -13.67 -25.80
N GLU A 116 14.43 -14.07 -25.87
CA GLU A 116 13.29 -13.33 -25.32
C GLU A 116 13.35 -13.23 -23.79
N LEU A 117 13.66 -14.34 -23.11
CA LEU A 117 13.88 -14.35 -21.66
C LEU A 117 15.06 -13.46 -21.28
N GLN A 118 16.15 -13.50 -22.05
CA GLN A 118 17.33 -12.67 -21.81
C GLN A 118 17.02 -11.18 -22.02
N GLN A 119 16.25 -10.80 -23.06
CA GLN A 119 15.78 -9.43 -23.24
C GLN A 119 14.90 -8.97 -22.08
N ARG A 120 13.96 -9.82 -21.64
CA ARG A 120 13.07 -9.51 -20.53
C ARG A 120 13.82 -9.35 -19.21
N CYS A 121 14.87 -10.13 -18.98
CA CYS A 121 15.77 -9.96 -17.84
C CYS A 121 16.49 -8.60 -17.90
N LEU A 122 17.05 -8.22 -19.06
CA LEU A 122 17.71 -6.92 -19.24
C LEU A 122 16.75 -5.74 -19.03
N ASP A 123 15.50 -5.86 -19.49
CA ASP A 123 14.48 -4.83 -19.29
C ASP A 123 14.08 -4.71 -17.83
N LEU A 124 13.92 -5.83 -17.12
CA LEU A 124 13.66 -5.84 -15.68
C LEU A 124 14.83 -5.24 -14.88
N GLU A 125 16.09 -5.53 -15.26
CA GLU A 125 17.28 -4.93 -14.65
C GLU A 125 17.30 -3.41 -14.83
N ARG A 126 16.96 -2.92 -16.03
CA ARG A 126 16.83 -1.47 -16.30
C ARG A 126 15.73 -0.83 -15.46
N GLN A 127 14.57 -1.47 -15.35
CA GLN A 127 13.46 -0.99 -14.51
C GLN A 127 13.85 -0.96 -13.03
N LEU A 128 14.54 -2.00 -12.54
CA LEU A 128 15.05 -2.04 -11.16
C LEU A 128 16.06 -0.92 -10.90
N MET A 129 16.95 -0.63 -11.86
CA MET A 129 17.89 0.48 -11.76
C MET A 129 17.14 1.82 -11.61
N LEU A 130 16.20 2.12 -12.52
CA LEU A 130 15.42 3.36 -12.49
C LEU A 130 14.64 3.52 -11.18
N LEU A 131 13.96 2.45 -10.74
CA LEU A 131 13.23 2.45 -9.47
C LEU A 131 14.16 2.62 -8.27
N SER A 132 15.39 2.09 -8.33
CA SER A 132 16.38 2.26 -7.27
C SER A 132 16.88 3.71 -7.18
N GLU A 133 17.08 4.37 -8.33
CA GLU A 133 17.48 5.77 -8.42
C GLU A 133 16.35 6.68 -7.93
N GLU A 134 15.11 6.43 -8.34
CA GLU A 134 13.94 7.18 -7.88
C GLU A 134 13.73 7.01 -6.37
N LYS A 135 13.84 5.77 -5.86
CA LYS A 135 13.80 5.50 -4.41
C LYS A 135 14.90 6.25 -3.66
N GLN A 136 16.12 6.29 -4.18
CA GLN A 136 17.22 7.05 -3.57
C GLN A 136 16.93 8.56 -3.59
N SER A 137 16.44 9.09 -4.71
CA SER A 137 16.07 10.50 -4.85
C SER A 137 14.98 10.87 -3.84
N LEU A 138 13.90 10.10 -3.77
CA LEU A 138 12.81 10.30 -2.81
C LEU A 138 13.27 10.12 -1.35
N ALA A 139 14.22 9.23 -1.08
CA ALA A 139 14.79 9.07 0.25
C ALA A 139 15.65 10.27 0.66
N GLN A 140 16.43 10.83 -0.27
CA GLN A 140 17.18 12.07 -0.04
C GLN A 140 16.23 13.26 0.19
N GLU A 141 15.20 13.40 -0.64
CA GLU A 141 14.20 14.45 -0.46
C GLU A 141 13.47 14.30 0.88
N ASN A 142 13.06 13.08 1.25
CA ASN A 142 12.45 12.82 2.56
C ASN A 142 13.40 13.15 3.72
N ALA A 143 14.70 12.86 3.60
CA ALA A 143 15.68 13.22 4.61
C ALA A 143 15.77 14.74 4.77
N VAL A 144 15.84 15.49 3.66
CA VAL A 144 15.85 16.96 3.66
C VAL A 144 14.54 17.52 4.24
N LEU A 145 13.39 16.98 3.86
CA LEU A 145 12.09 17.40 4.39
C LEU A 145 11.97 17.09 5.88
N ARG A 146 12.43 15.91 6.33
CA ARG A 146 12.48 15.57 7.76
C ARG A 146 13.44 16.45 8.54
N GLU A 147 14.56 16.87 7.96
CA GLU A 147 15.45 17.85 8.58
C GLU A 147 14.80 19.24 8.66
N ARG A 148 14.06 19.65 7.62
CA ARG A 148 13.30 20.91 7.61
C ARG A 148 12.13 20.93 8.58
N VAL A 149 11.43 19.80 8.75
CA VAL A 149 10.32 19.63 9.70
C VAL A 149 10.84 19.41 11.12
N GLY A 150 11.98 18.72 11.27
CA GLY A 150 12.67 18.52 12.54
C GLY A 150 13.42 19.75 13.04
N ARG A 151 13.73 20.70 12.15
CA ARG A 151 14.03 22.08 12.52
C ARG A 151 12.72 22.74 12.94
N PRO A 152 12.58 23.18 14.20
CA PRO A 152 11.42 23.98 14.59
C PRO A 152 11.32 25.16 13.62
N GLU A 153 10.13 25.38 13.04
CA GLU A 153 9.92 26.44 12.06
C GLU A 153 10.48 27.77 12.58
N GLY A 154 11.59 28.21 11.98
CA GLY A 154 12.31 29.40 12.41
C GLY A 154 13.81 29.17 12.51
N GLU A 155 14.51 29.23 11.39
CA GLU A 155 15.90 29.71 11.35
C GLU A 155 15.95 31.24 11.59
N GLY A 156 15.22 31.73 12.57
CA GLY A 156 15.72 32.81 13.41
C GLY A 156 16.36 32.10 14.59
N THR A 157 17.62 32.38 14.91
CA THR A 157 18.29 31.86 16.13
C THR A 157 17.24 31.66 17.24
N PRO A 158 17.12 30.50 17.89
CA PRO A 158 15.99 30.20 18.79
C PRO A 158 15.76 31.28 19.87
N GLY A 159 16.81 32.02 20.23
CA GLY A 159 16.72 33.22 21.05
C GLY A 159 16.03 34.45 20.41
N LEU A 160 16.17 34.71 19.10
CA LEU A 160 15.48 35.81 18.41
C LEU A 160 13.97 35.57 18.32
N THR A 161 13.54 34.36 17.99
CA THR A 161 12.11 34.02 17.89
C THR A 161 11.45 34.07 19.27
N ALA A 162 12.12 33.53 20.30
CA ALA A 162 11.66 33.63 21.69
C ALA A 162 11.61 35.10 22.18
N LYS A 163 12.63 35.91 21.86
CA LYS A 163 12.62 37.35 22.19
C LYS A 163 11.50 38.10 21.48
N LYS A 164 11.24 37.81 20.20
CA LYS A 164 10.13 38.40 19.46
C LYS A 164 8.78 38.02 20.06
N LEU A 165 8.63 36.77 20.48
CA LEU A 165 7.42 36.29 21.14
C LEU A 165 7.20 36.99 22.50
N LEU A 166 8.25 37.12 23.32
CA LEU A 166 8.18 37.86 24.58
C LEU A 166 7.87 39.35 24.37
N LEU A 167 8.45 39.98 23.35
CA LEU A 167 8.17 41.37 23.03
C LEU A 167 6.70 41.55 22.62
N LEU A 168 6.17 40.64 21.79
CA LEU A 168 4.77 40.66 21.38
C LEU A 168 3.82 40.39 22.56
N GLN A 169 4.19 39.49 23.48
CA GLN A 169 3.43 39.27 24.72
C GLN A 169 3.40 40.54 25.58
N SER A 170 4.55 41.18 25.79
CA SER A 170 4.61 42.43 26.56
C SER A 170 3.81 43.57 25.89
N GLN A 171 3.84 43.67 24.55
CA GLN A 171 3.02 44.63 23.83
C GLN A 171 1.52 44.34 23.96
N LEU A 172 1.12 43.06 23.95
CA LEU A 172 -0.27 42.66 24.18
C LEU A 172 -0.72 43.04 25.60
N GLU A 173 0.10 42.76 26.61
CA GLU A 173 -0.19 43.13 28.01
C GLU A 173 -0.31 44.65 28.17
N GLN A 174 0.61 45.43 27.59
CA GLN A 174 0.54 46.90 27.61
C GLN A 174 -0.72 47.44 26.94
N LEU A 175 -1.07 46.91 25.76
CA LEU A 175 -2.29 47.33 25.06
C LEU A 175 -3.55 46.93 25.84
N GLN A 176 -3.55 45.79 26.52
CA GLN A 176 -4.67 45.36 27.37
C GLN A 176 -4.83 46.30 28.58
N GLU A 177 -3.74 46.65 29.25
CA GLU A 177 -3.75 47.61 30.36
C GLU A 177 -4.21 49.00 29.90
N GLU A 178 -3.74 49.48 28.75
CA GLU A 178 -4.17 50.75 28.18
C GLU A 178 -5.66 50.72 27.81
N ASN A 179 -6.14 49.61 27.23
CA ASN A 179 -7.56 49.45 26.91
C ASN A 179 -8.41 49.53 28.18
N PHE A 180 -8.05 48.76 29.21
CA PHE A 180 -8.76 48.78 30.50
C PHE A 180 -8.79 50.17 31.13
N ARG A 181 -7.65 50.88 31.08
CA ARG A 181 -7.55 52.27 31.59
C ARG A 181 -8.44 53.23 30.81
N LEU A 182 -8.46 53.13 29.48
CA LEU A 182 -9.31 53.95 28.62
C LEU A 182 -10.80 53.63 28.82
N GLU A 183 -11.15 52.36 28.98
CA GLU A 183 -12.52 51.93 29.26
C GLU A 183 -13.02 52.49 30.59
N SER A 184 -12.21 52.38 31.66
CA SER A 184 -12.52 52.98 32.96
C SER A 184 -12.68 54.51 32.86
N GLY A 185 -11.76 55.19 32.17
CA GLY A 185 -11.85 56.64 31.99
C GLY A 185 -13.08 57.07 31.18
N ARG A 186 -13.44 56.29 30.15
CA ARG A 186 -14.68 56.51 29.37
C ARG A 186 -15.92 56.33 30.24
N GLU A 187 -15.94 55.36 31.13
CA GLU A 187 -17.05 55.15 32.07
C GLU A 187 -17.18 56.29 33.08
N ASP A 188 -16.07 56.77 33.63
CA ASP A 188 -16.04 57.92 34.54
C ASP A 188 -16.58 59.19 33.87
N GLU A 189 -16.12 59.51 32.66
CA GLU A 189 -16.61 60.67 31.91
C GLU A 189 -18.08 60.50 31.52
N ARG A 190 -18.52 59.28 31.19
CA ARG A 190 -19.94 59.00 30.91
C ARG A 190 -20.81 59.29 32.14
N LEU A 191 -20.37 58.92 33.34
CA LEU A 191 -21.08 59.22 34.58
C LEU A 191 -21.14 60.73 34.84
N ARG A 192 -20.02 61.44 34.68
CA ARG A 192 -19.98 62.91 34.82
C ARG A 192 -20.90 63.62 33.84
N CYS A 193 -20.93 63.18 32.59
CA CYS A 193 -21.86 63.72 31.60
C CYS A 193 -23.32 63.55 32.05
N ALA A 194 -23.69 62.36 32.55
CA ALA A 194 -25.05 62.11 33.04
C ALA A 194 -25.41 62.97 34.27
N GLU A 195 -24.45 63.21 35.17
CA GLU A 195 -24.63 64.11 36.32
C GLU A 195 -24.84 65.56 35.86
N LEU A 196 -24.00 66.07 34.95
CA LEU A 196 -24.14 67.41 34.40
C LEU A 196 -25.44 67.60 33.62
N GLU A 197 -25.86 66.61 32.84
CA GLU A 197 -27.16 66.64 32.14
C GLU A 197 -28.33 66.76 33.12
N ARG A 198 -28.25 66.06 34.25
CA ARG A 198 -29.25 66.16 35.33
C ARG A 198 -29.23 67.54 35.98
N GLU A 199 -28.07 68.07 36.32
CA GLU A 199 -27.95 69.42 36.89
C GLU A 199 -28.50 70.49 35.95
N VAL A 200 -28.20 70.38 34.65
CA VAL A 200 -28.75 71.28 33.62
C VAL A 200 -30.27 71.20 33.59
N ALA A 201 -30.85 69.99 33.61
CA ALA A 201 -32.31 69.82 33.64
C ALA A 201 -32.94 70.42 34.91
N GLU A 202 -32.33 70.23 36.08
CA GLU A 202 -32.78 70.80 37.35
C GLU A 202 -32.72 72.33 37.34
N LEU A 203 -31.63 72.92 36.83
CA LEU A 203 -31.49 74.37 36.67
C LEU A 203 -32.49 74.94 35.67
N GLN A 204 -32.74 74.26 34.54
CA GLN A 204 -33.75 74.67 33.56
C GLN A 204 -35.14 74.69 34.17
N HIS A 205 -35.53 73.63 34.90
CA HIS A 205 -36.82 73.58 35.60
C HIS A 205 -36.94 74.72 36.61
N ARG A 206 -35.88 74.99 37.39
CA ARG A 206 -35.88 76.07 38.38
C ARG A 206 -35.96 77.45 37.72
N ASN A 207 -35.30 77.62 36.57
CA ASN A 207 -35.38 78.84 35.78
C ASN A 207 -36.81 79.07 35.27
N GLN A 208 -37.44 78.04 34.70
CA GLN A 208 -38.83 78.10 34.24
C GLN A 208 -39.80 78.49 35.38
N ALA A 209 -39.64 77.91 36.57
CA ALA A 209 -40.46 78.25 37.74
C ALA A 209 -40.25 79.69 38.23
N LEU A 210 -39.01 80.20 38.16
CA LEU A 210 -38.74 81.60 38.49
C LEU A 210 -39.30 82.55 37.42
N THR A 211 -39.23 82.17 36.15
CA THR A 211 -39.83 82.94 35.05
C THR A 211 -41.35 83.00 35.16
N SER A 212 -42.01 81.88 35.50
CA SER A 212 -43.47 81.88 35.71
C SER A 212 -43.86 82.75 36.91
N LEU A 213 -43.14 82.65 38.02
CA LEU A 213 -43.38 83.49 39.20
C LEU A 213 -43.18 84.98 38.89
N ALA A 214 -42.15 85.33 38.10
CA ALA A 214 -41.92 86.71 37.67
C ALA A 214 -43.05 87.23 36.76
N GLN A 215 -43.59 86.38 35.87
CA GLN A 215 -44.74 86.72 35.03
C GLN A 215 -46.01 86.92 35.87
N GLU A 216 -46.28 86.04 36.84
CA GLU A 216 -47.41 86.18 37.78
C GLU A 216 -47.30 87.47 38.60
N ALA A 217 -46.13 87.77 39.15
CA ALA A 217 -45.90 89.00 39.92
C ALA A 217 -46.08 90.26 39.06
N GLN A 218 -45.66 90.22 37.79
CA GLN A 218 -45.87 91.31 36.85
C GLN A 218 -47.35 91.49 36.51
N ALA A 219 -48.09 90.39 36.25
CA ALA A 219 -49.52 90.45 35.98
C ALA A 219 -50.32 91.03 37.17
N LEU A 220 -50.02 90.58 38.39
CA LEU A 220 -50.65 91.13 39.60
C LEU A 220 -50.33 92.63 39.81
N LYS A 221 -49.12 93.06 39.43
CA LYS A 221 -48.77 94.47 39.48
C LYS A 221 -49.59 95.27 38.46
N ASP A 222 -49.69 94.79 37.22
CA ASP A 222 -50.46 95.44 36.17
C ASP A 222 -51.96 95.54 36.59
N GLU A 223 -52.52 94.51 37.24
CA GLU A 223 -53.88 94.53 37.83
C GLU A 223 -54.07 95.55 38.97
N MET A 224 -53.01 95.89 39.71
CA MET A 224 -53.06 96.91 40.77
C MET A 224 -52.94 98.34 40.24
N ASP A 225 -52.30 98.53 39.09
CA ASP A 225 -52.09 99.82 38.44
C ASP A 225 -53.32 100.26 37.58
N GLU A 226 -54.25 99.34 37.29
CA GLU A 226 -55.58 99.59 36.66
C GLU A 226 -56.66 100.05 37.66
#